data_AF-A0A160MI27-F1
#
_entry.id   AF-A0A160MI27-F1
#
_cell.length_a   1.000
_cell.length_b   1.000
_cell.length_c   1.000
_cell.angle_alpha   90.00
_cell.angle_beta   90.00
_cell.angle_gamma   90.00
#
_symmetry.space_group_name_H-M   'P 1'
#
loop_
_entity.id
_entity.type
_entity.pdbx_description
1 polymer ?
#
loop_
_entity_poly.entity_id
_entity_poly.type
_entity_poly.pdbx_seq_one_letter_code
_entity_poly.pdbx_strand_id
1 'polypeptide(L)'
;MNRDTILVIHEKSPFQDGLVKLIDLKFGHLFKVIKTETSKLQLYENGCVPKLIILEKVINPKTVEFLIKMKNMGSKLILVTLDASEITELELNLFNAFLVKNMRTSEMLKVMEDLLDYKESYVHPDFGDIFLKKLINA
;
A
#
# COMPACT_ATOMS: atom_id res chain seq x y z
N MET A 1 -3.41 -0.81 -25.70
CA MET A 1 -4.13 -0.83 -24.41
C MET A 1 -3.25 -0.18 -23.36
N ASN A 2 -3.73 0.86 -22.68
CA ASN A 2 -3.04 1.34 -21.47
C ASN A 2 -3.18 0.26 -20.40
N ARG A 3 -2.05 -0.30 -19.95
CA ARG A 3 -2.04 -1.22 -18.81
C ARG A 3 -2.38 -0.44 -17.54
N ASP A 4 -3.19 -1.03 -16.69
CA ASP A 4 -3.42 -0.53 -15.34
C ASP A 4 -2.09 -0.43 -14.57
N THR A 5 -2.03 0.46 -13.59
CA THR A 5 -0.78 0.80 -12.89
C THR A 5 -0.79 0.34 -11.44
N ILE A 6 0.33 -0.21 -10.97
CA ILE A 6 0.65 -0.38 -9.55
C ILE A 6 1.70 0.65 -9.18
N LEU A 7 1.41 1.48 -8.19
CA LEU A 7 2.31 2.54 -7.72
C LEU A 7 2.96 2.11 -6.41
N VAL A 8 4.28 2.17 -6.33
CA VAL A 8 5.05 1.96 -5.09
C VAL A 8 5.67 3.30 -4.69
N ILE A 9 5.19 3.87 -3.59
CA ILE A 9 5.65 5.15 -3.06
C ILE A 9 6.80 4.92 -2.07
N HIS A 10 7.88 5.66 -2.31
CA HIS A 10 9.20 5.38 -1.79
C HIS A 10 9.83 6.53 -1.02
N GLU A 11 10.47 6.17 0.08
CA GLU A 11 11.65 6.85 0.62
C GLU A 11 12.80 5.84 0.65
N LYS A 12 14.01 6.25 0.26
CA LYS A 12 15.19 5.42 -0.07
C LYS A 12 15.47 4.23 0.88
N SER A 13 14.85 3.08 0.59
CA SER A 13 14.95 1.80 1.32
C SER A 13 15.28 0.63 0.35
N PRO A 14 16.28 -0.23 0.68
CA PRO A 14 16.57 -1.45 -0.09
C PRO A 14 15.41 -2.44 -0.16
N PHE A 15 14.57 -2.48 0.87
CA PHE A 15 13.39 -3.35 0.91
C PHE A 15 12.45 -3.02 -0.25
N GLN A 16 12.22 -1.74 -0.53
CA GLN A 16 11.33 -1.35 -1.61
C GLN A 16 11.87 -1.71 -3.00
N ASP A 17 13.18 -1.68 -3.21
CA ASP A 17 13.77 -2.12 -4.48
C ASP A 17 13.52 -3.62 -4.71
N GLY A 18 13.64 -4.42 -3.65
CA GLY A 18 13.26 -5.83 -3.68
C GLY A 18 11.77 -6.01 -3.94
N LEU A 19 10.92 -5.23 -3.26
CA LEU A 19 9.47 -5.29 -3.39
C LEU A 19 9.01 -4.94 -4.81
N VAL A 20 9.52 -3.86 -5.41
CA VAL A 20 9.19 -3.46 -6.79
C VAL A 20 9.53 -4.57 -7.77
N LYS A 21 10.73 -5.14 -7.67
CA LYS A 21 11.15 -6.26 -8.53
C LYS A 21 10.25 -7.48 -8.36
N LEU A 22 9.89 -7.81 -7.12
CA LEU A 22 9.00 -8.92 -6.82
C LEU A 22 7.60 -8.71 -7.45
N ILE A 23 7.04 -7.52 -7.29
CA ILE A 23 5.74 -7.16 -7.87
C ILE A 23 5.83 -7.21 -9.40
N ASP A 24 6.89 -6.69 -10.00
CA ASP A 24 7.07 -6.72 -11.46
C ASP A 24 7.18 -8.16 -12.00
N LEU A 25 7.89 -9.04 -11.29
CA LEU A 25 7.97 -10.47 -11.65
C LEU A 25 6.60 -11.16 -11.62
N LYS A 26 5.78 -10.90 -10.59
CA LYS A 26 4.47 -11.55 -10.42
C LYS A 26 3.37 -10.90 -11.27
N PHE A 27 3.39 -9.57 -11.41
CA PHE A 27 2.25 -8.78 -11.92
C PHE A 27 2.60 -7.92 -13.15
N GLY A 28 3.87 -7.76 -13.53
CA GLY A 28 4.31 -6.85 -14.60
C GLY A 28 3.80 -7.21 -16.01
N HIS A 29 3.33 -8.45 -16.18
CA HIS A 29 2.65 -8.88 -17.41
C HIS A 29 1.24 -8.29 -17.55
N LEU A 30 0.57 -7.99 -16.44
CA LEU A 30 -0.78 -7.40 -16.38
C LEU A 30 -0.73 -5.89 -16.13
N PHE A 31 0.14 -5.46 -15.23
CA PHE A 31 0.20 -4.10 -14.72
C PHE A 31 1.52 -3.43 -15.07
N LYS A 32 1.50 -2.11 -15.20
CA LYS A 32 2.72 -1.29 -15.19
C LYS A 32 3.10 -1.00 -13.75
N VAL A 33 4.23 -1.51 -13.28
CA VAL A 33 4.75 -1.21 -11.94
C VAL A 33 5.58 0.07 -11.99
N ILE A 34 5.20 1.06 -11.19
CA ILE A 34 5.87 2.37 -11.13
C ILE A 34 6.38 2.60 -9.72
N LYS A 35 7.68 2.83 -9.61
CA LYS A 35 8.32 3.33 -8.38
C LYS A 35 8.32 4.87 -8.42
N THR A 36 7.83 5.52 -7.36
CA THR A 36 7.84 6.98 -7.24
C THR A 36 8.23 7.44 -5.85
N GLU A 37 8.77 8.64 -5.75
CA GLU A 37 9.00 9.33 -4.47
C GLU A 37 7.80 10.22 -4.12
N THR A 38 7.62 10.48 -2.83
CA THR A 38 6.57 11.38 -2.31
C THR A 38 6.59 12.77 -2.95
N SER A 39 7.78 13.30 -3.25
CA SER A 39 7.97 14.60 -3.91
C SER A 39 7.39 14.67 -5.32
N LYS A 40 7.16 13.52 -5.97
CA LYS A 40 6.73 13.39 -7.37
C LYS A 40 5.26 12.98 -7.52
N LEU A 41 4.50 12.90 -6.42
CA LEU A 41 3.09 12.46 -6.46
C LEU A 41 2.20 13.36 -7.32
N GLN A 42 2.54 14.65 -7.43
CA GLN A 42 1.86 15.64 -8.28
C GLN A 42 1.73 15.20 -9.74
N LEU A 43 2.69 14.41 -10.24
CA LEU A 43 2.70 13.90 -11.61
C LEU A 43 1.56 12.91 -11.90
N TYR A 44 0.95 12.34 -10.86
CA TYR A 44 -0.11 11.34 -10.97
C TYR A 44 -1.50 11.93 -10.71
N GLU A 45 -1.61 13.22 -10.39
CA GLU A 45 -2.87 13.84 -10.00
C GLU A 45 -3.88 14.01 -11.14
N ASN A 46 -3.41 14.00 -12.40
CA ASN A 46 -4.18 14.48 -13.56
C ASN A 46 -4.26 13.50 -14.75
N GLY A 47 -3.99 12.19 -14.59
CA GLY A 47 -4.08 11.31 -15.78
C GLY A 47 -4.06 9.80 -15.60
N CYS A 48 -3.71 9.26 -14.43
CA CYS A 48 -3.73 7.81 -14.22
C CYS A 48 -4.05 7.49 -12.76
N VAL A 49 -5.21 6.87 -12.53
CA VAL A 49 -5.58 6.33 -11.21
C VAL A 49 -4.94 4.95 -11.09
N PRO A 50 -3.96 4.75 -10.18
CA PRO A 50 -3.37 3.43 -9.98
C PRO A 50 -4.42 2.45 -9.44
N LYS A 51 -4.36 1.19 -9.86
CA LYS A 51 -5.22 0.14 -9.26
C LYS A 51 -4.82 -0.16 -7.83
N LEU A 52 -3.52 -0.14 -7.57
CA LEU A 52 -2.93 -0.43 -6.28
C LEU A 52 -1.83 0.58 -5.97
N ILE A 53 -1.79 1.05 -4.73
CA ILE A 53 -0.75 1.92 -4.20
C ILE A 53 -0.18 1.26 -2.95
N ILE A 54 1.14 1.13 -2.91
CA ILE A 54 1.87 0.49 -1.81
C ILE A 54 2.86 1.50 -1.24
N LEU A 55 2.90 1.64 0.09
CA LEU A 55 3.87 2.47 0.78
C LEU A 55 4.28 1.90 2.12
N GLU A 56 5.46 2.29 2.61
CA GLU A 56 5.97 1.84 3.90
C GLU A 56 5.46 2.67 5.09
N LYS A 57 5.34 3.99 4.90
CA LYS A 57 4.92 4.92 5.95
C LYS A 57 4.30 6.17 5.36
N VAL A 58 3.33 6.76 6.06
CA VAL A 58 2.75 8.06 5.73
C VAL A 58 3.55 9.16 6.43
N ILE A 59 4.19 10.02 5.65
CA ILE A 59 5.27 10.87 6.20
C ILE A 59 4.88 12.36 6.21
N ASN A 60 3.82 12.75 5.49
CA ASN A 60 3.34 14.13 5.50
C ASN A 60 1.87 14.27 5.03
N PRO A 61 1.23 15.42 5.31
CA PRO A 61 -0.16 15.70 4.92
C PRO A 61 -0.42 15.61 3.41
N LYS A 62 0.53 16.00 2.56
CA LYS A 62 0.35 15.93 1.09
C LYS A 62 0.22 14.50 0.59
N THR A 63 0.99 13.58 1.16
CA THR A 63 0.85 12.15 0.87
C THR A 63 -0.53 11.65 1.27
N VAL A 64 -1.02 12.05 2.45
CA VAL A 64 -2.36 11.67 2.93
C VAL A 64 -3.44 12.16 1.97
N GLU A 65 -3.41 13.44 1.60
CA GLU A 65 -4.38 14.03 0.66
C GLU A 65 -4.39 13.29 -0.68
N PHE A 66 -3.21 13.00 -1.23
CA PHE A 66 -3.07 12.21 -2.44
C PHE A 66 -3.70 10.81 -2.29
N LEU A 67 -3.39 10.10 -1.20
CA LEU A 67 -3.91 8.76 -0.95
C LEU A 67 -5.43 8.75 -0.78
N ILE A 68 -6.00 9.73 -0.05
CA ILE A 68 -7.45 9.89 0.10
C ILE A 68 -8.10 10.09 -1.28
N LYS A 69 -7.56 11.01 -2.08
CA LYS A 69 -8.05 11.26 -3.45
C LYS A 69 -8.02 9.97 -4.29
N MET A 70 -6.89 9.28 -4.32
CA MET A 70 -6.73 8.06 -5.10
C MET A 70 -7.67 6.94 -4.63
N LYS A 71 -7.87 6.77 -3.33
CA LYS A 71 -8.84 5.83 -2.75
C LYS A 71 -10.27 6.15 -3.18
N ASN A 72 -10.67 7.41 -3.11
CA ASN A 72 -11.98 7.87 -3.57
C ASN A 72 -12.21 7.66 -5.07
N MET A 73 -11.12 7.64 -5.85
CA MET A 73 -11.14 7.30 -7.28
C MET A 73 -11.08 5.79 -7.55
N GLY A 74 -11.05 4.95 -6.51
CA GLY A 74 -11.12 3.49 -6.61
C GLY A 74 -9.78 2.75 -6.45
N SER A 75 -8.69 3.46 -6.13
CA SER A 75 -7.40 2.82 -5.85
C SER A 75 -7.46 2.01 -4.56
N LYS A 76 -6.80 0.84 -4.56
CA LYS A 76 -6.54 0.08 -3.34
C LYS A 76 -5.23 0.53 -2.71
N LEU A 77 -5.19 0.64 -1.38
CA LEU A 77 -4.02 1.12 -0.65
C LEU A 77 -3.47 0.03 0.28
N ILE A 78 -2.16 -0.21 0.24
CA ILE A 78 -1.43 -1.10 1.15
C ILE A 78 -0.39 -0.31 1.93
N LEU A 79 -0.38 -0.50 3.25
CA LEU A 79 0.69 -0.07 4.15
C LEU A 79 1.58 -1.26 4.51
N VAL A 80 2.91 -1.10 4.36
CA VAL A 80 3.91 -2.14 4.64
C VAL A 80 4.93 -1.64 5.66
N THR A 81 4.75 -1.96 6.93
CA THR A 81 5.64 -1.51 8.02
C THR A 81 6.60 -2.60 8.47
N LEU A 82 7.67 -2.23 9.18
CA LEU A 82 8.48 -3.20 9.90
C LEU A 82 7.76 -3.70 11.15
N ASP A 83 7.14 -2.78 11.90
CA ASP A 83 6.44 -3.04 13.15
C ASP A 83 5.02 -2.44 13.11
N ALA A 84 4.05 -3.26 13.50
CA ALA A 84 2.65 -2.87 13.56
C ALA A 84 2.35 -1.75 14.56
N SER A 85 3.22 -1.58 15.57
CA SER A 85 3.13 -0.51 16.56
C SER A 85 3.29 0.91 15.98
N GLU A 86 3.87 1.03 14.80
CA GLU A 86 4.13 2.33 14.15
C GLU A 86 2.88 3.01 13.57
N ILE A 87 1.71 2.36 13.61
CA ILE A 87 0.50 2.86 12.99
C ILE A 87 -0.28 3.87 13.84
N THR A 88 -0.71 4.94 13.16
CA THR A 88 -1.61 5.97 13.64
C THR A 88 -3.08 5.65 13.34
N GLU A 89 -4.02 6.24 14.09
CA GLU A 89 -5.47 6.06 13.86
C GLU A 89 -5.92 6.53 12.47
N LEU A 90 -5.28 7.58 11.94
CA LEU A 90 -5.57 8.11 10.61
C LEU A 90 -5.29 7.07 9.52
N GLU A 91 -4.22 6.29 9.66
CA GLU A 91 -3.86 5.25 8.71
C GLU A 91 -4.88 4.11 8.71
N LEU A 92 -5.54 3.83 9.84
CA LEU A 92 -6.53 2.73 9.95
C LEU A 92 -7.70 2.85 8.99
N ASN A 93 -8.21 4.06 8.85
CA ASN A 93 -9.36 4.33 8.01
C ASN A 93 -8.96 4.52 6.54
N LEU A 94 -7.67 4.70 6.26
CA LEU A 94 -7.16 4.98 4.93
C LEU A 94 -6.83 3.71 4.16
N PHE A 95 -6.20 2.71 4.77
CA PHE A 95 -5.69 1.56 4.01
C PHE A 95 -6.70 0.44 3.80
N ASN A 96 -6.53 -0.30 2.70
CA ASN A 96 -7.25 -1.56 2.45
C ASN A 96 -6.50 -2.76 3.01
N ALA A 97 -5.16 -2.67 3.08
CA ALA A 97 -4.38 -3.69 3.75
C ALA A 97 -3.21 -3.17 4.56
N PHE A 98 -2.92 -3.90 5.63
CA PHE A 98 -1.83 -3.66 6.56
C PHE A 98 -0.94 -4.90 6.61
N LEU A 99 0.31 -4.76 6.15
CA LEU A 99 1.29 -5.83 6.04
C LEU A 99 2.54 -5.51 6.86
N VAL A 100 3.25 -6.56 7.27
CA VAL A 100 4.54 -6.47 7.93
C VAL A 100 5.66 -6.98 7.01
N LYS A 101 6.83 -6.34 7.04
CA LYS A 101 7.96 -6.65 6.14
C LYS A 101 8.53 -8.06 6.32
N ASN A 102 8.37 -8.65 7.49
CA ASN A 102 8.84 -10.00 7.83
C ASN A 102 7.83 -11.11 7.46
N MET A 103 6.67 -10.75 6.91
CA MET A 103 5.70 -11.71 6.37
C MET A 103 6.32 -12.53 5.23
N ARG A 104 5.86 -13.77 5.03
CA ARG A 104 6.31 -14.58 3.90
C ARG A 104 5.92 -13.91 2.59
N THR A 105 6.85 -13.91 1.64
CA THR A 105 6.66 -13.33 0.31
C THR A 105 5.41 -13.87 -0.40
N SER A 106 5.13 -15.17 -0.27
CA SER A 106 3.94 -15.80 -0.86
C SER A 106 2.63 -15.24 -0.30
N GLU A 107 2.59 -14.96 1.01
CA GLU A 107 1.41 -14.41 1.67
C GLU A 107 1.20 -12.95 1.26
N MET A 108 2.28 -12.16 1.23
CA MET A 108 2.25 -10.78 0.76
C MET A 108 1.73 -10.66 -0.67
N LEU A 109 2.24 -11.51 -1.58
CA LEU A 109 1.76 -11.53 -2.97
C LEU A 109 0.32 -12.00 -3.08
N LYS A 110 -0.11 -12.94 -2.23
CA LYS A 110 -1.49 -13.41 -2.22
C LYS A 110 -2.45 -12.30 -1.80
N VAL A 111 -2.12 -11.55 -0.76
CA VAL A 111 -2.92 -10.38 -0.35
C VAL A 111 -3.02 -9.34 -1.48
N MET A 112 -1.94 -9.08 -2.20
CA MET A 112 -1.97 -8.14 -3.34
C MET A 112 -2.88 -8.64 -4.47
N GLU A 113 -2.81 -9.92 -4.81
CA GLU A 113 -3.68 -10.56 -5.79
C GLU A 113 -5.14 -10.46 -5.36
N ASP A 114 -5.44 -10.79 -4.10
CA ASP A 114 -6.80 -10.76 -3.58
C ASP A 114 -7.37 -9.34 -3.54
N LEU A 115 -6.56 -8.32 -3.28
CA LEU A 115 -6.98 -6.91 -3.34
C LEU A 115 -7.26 -6.41 -4.75
N LEU A 116 -6.52 -6.92 -5.74
CA LEU A 116 -6.66 -6.54 -7.15
C LEU A 116 -7.89 -7.21 -7.77
N ASP A 117 -8.14 -8.48 -7.42
CA ASP A 117 -9.22 -9.29 -7.99
C ASP A 117 -10.54 -9.15 -7.22
N TYR A 118 -10.46 -8.96 -5.90
CA TYR A 118 -11.61 -8.92 -5.00
C TYR A 118 -11.65 -7.59 -4.23
N LYS A 119 -12.85 -7.13 -3.84
CA LYS A 119 -13.02 -5.90 -3.03
C LYS A 119 -12.69 -6.14 -1.55
N GLU A 120 -11.79 -7.05 -1.25
CA GLU A 120 -11.47 -7.46 0.11
C GLU A 120 -10.49 -6.48 0.78
N SER A 121 -10.36 -6.60 2.10
CA SER A 121 -9.40 -5.87 2.93
C SER A 121 -8.62 -6.90 3.73
N TYR A 122 -7.36 -6.61 4.06
CA TYR A 122 -6.50 -7.53 4.81
C TYR A 122 -5.81 -6.84 5.98
N VAL A 123 -5.89 -7.43 7.17
CA VAL A 123 -5.19 -6.92 8.35
C VAL A 123 -4.25 -8.02 8.84
N HIS A 124 -2.93 -7.77 8.82
CA HIS A 124 -1.99 -8.72 9.43
C HIS A 124 -2.32 -8.88 10.92
N PRO A 125 -2.26 -10.11 11.49
CA PRO A 125 -2.64 -10.38 12.88
C PRO A 125 -2.02 -9.43 13.90
N ASP A 126 -0.75 -9.05 13.72
CA ASP A 126 -0.06 -8.11 14.62
C ASP A 126 -0.76 -6.74 14.72
N PHE A 127 -1.32 -6.24 13.62
CA PHE A 127 -2.14 -5.03 13.67
C PHE A 127 -3.49 -5.29 14.33
N GLY A 128 -4.11 -6.44 14.03
CA GLY A 128 -5.38 -6.84 14.62
C GLY A 128 -5.33 -6.86 16.15
N ASP A 129 -4.27 -7.44 16.72
CA ASP A 129 -4.05 -7.46 18.18
C ASP A 129 -3.93 -6.03 18.76
N ILE A 130 -3.17 -5.16 18.10
CA ILE A 130 -3.04 -3.75 18.51
C ILE A 130 -4.39 -3.03 18.46
N PHE A 131 -5.21 -3.27 17.43
CA PHE A 131 -6.54 -2.65 17.32
C PHE A 131 -7.47 -3.11 18.42
N LEU A 132 -7.52 -4.42 18.68
CA LEU A 132 -8.37 -4.97 19.72
C LEU A 132 -7.95 -4.44 21.10
N LYS A 133 -6.65 -4.37 21.39
CA LYS A 133 -6.14 -3.78 22.64
C LYS A 133 -6.48 -2.31 22.79
N LYS A 134 -6.45 -1.51 21.72
CA LYS A 134 -6.88 -0.11 21.77
C LYS A 134 -8.38 0.01 22.05
N LEU A 135 -9.21 -0.83 21.43
CA LEU A 135 -10.67 -0.82 21.65
C LEU A 135 -11.07 -1.22 23.07
N ILE A 136 -10.33 -2.13 23.70
CA ILE A 136 -10.60 -2.55 25.09
C ILE A 136 -10.21 -1.46 26.11
N ASN A 137 -9.23 -0.62 25.77
CA ASN A 137 -8.70 0.42 26.66
C ASN A 137 -9.25 1.83 26.36
N ALA A 138 -10.19 1.97 25.41
CA ALA A 138 -10.88 3.21 25.05
C ALA A 138 -12.26 3.28 25.73
#